data_AF-A0A0C3ABD2-F1
#
_entry.id   AF-A0A0C3ABD2-F1
#
_cell.length_a   1.000
_cell.length_b   1.000
_cell.length_c   1.000
_cell.angle_alpha   90.00
_cell.angle_beta   90.00
_cell.angle_gamma   90.00
#
_symmetry.space_group_name_H-M   'P 1'
#
loop_
_entity.id
_entity.type
_entity.pdbx_description
1 polymer ?
#
loop_
_entity_poly.entity_id
_entity_poly.type
_entity_poly.pdbx_seq_one_letter_code
_entity_poly.pdbx_strand_id
1 'polypeptide(L)'
;MIQEGLDHMNAYLMDLVACSGQPPQQIIDRFLKQHARSNPTNDWNSYLKYFTQYTEQELARLWETGEFAGSCYELFKKQYPDMWQGILTKFEESAQYTEIGKTLGQQQQLFNKSVKRFTQSFAALSKAHGIEAMFVMAGSIMNQDTSLGYMYTTPGTEDFFMERCCADDDAIIGHFKAHV
;
A
#
# COMPACT_ATOMS: atom_id res chain seq x y z
N MET A 1 19.99 -19.67 -28.17
CA MET A 1 19.75 -18.21 -28.18
C MET A 1 18.74 -17.74 -27.14
N ILE A 2 17.45 -18.11 -27.19
CA ILE A 2 16.48 -17.66 -26.17
C ILE A 2 16.76 -18.32 -24.80
N GLN A 3 16.99 -19.64 -24.79
CA GLN A 3 17.30 -20.37 -23.56
C GLN A 3 18.57 -19.86 -22.87
N GLU A 4 19.65 -19.66 -23.64
CA GLU A 4 20.90 -19.08 -23.12
C GLU A 4 20.69 -17.67 -22.54
N GLY A 5 19.81 -16.87 -23.15
CA GLY A 5 19.43 -15.56 -22.62
C GLY A 5 18.68 -15.65 -21.29
N LEU A 6 17.74 -16.60 -21.16
CA LEU A 6 17.03 -16.86 -19.92
C LEU A 6 17.95 -17.38 -18.81
N ASP A 7 18.91 -18.23 -19.17
CA ASP A 7 19.89 -18.77 -18.21
C ASP A 7 20.79 -17.64 -17.66
N HIS A 8 21.20 -16.67 -18.50
CA HIS A 8 21.93 -15.49 -18.06
C HIS A 8 21.09 -14.60 -17.14
N MET A 9 19.82 -14.35 -17.49
CA MET A 9 18.91 -13.56 -16.64
C MET A 9 18.73 -14.22 -15.27
N ASN A 10 18.58 -15.55 -15.24
CA ASN A 10 18.46 -16.30 -14.00
C ASN A 10 19.74 -16.23 -13.15
N ALA A 11 20.92 -16.31 -13.78
CA ALA A 11 22.19 -16.16 -13.07
C ALA A 11 22.32 -14.77 -12.41
N TYR A 12 21.98 -13.70 -13.13
CA TYR A 12 21.97 -12.34 -12.57
C TYR A 12 20.94 -12.18 -11.46
N LEU A 13 19.76 -12.78 -11.60
CA LEU A 13 18.74 -12.75 -10.56
C LEU A 13 19.23 -13.43 -9.28
N MET A 14 19.89 -14.59 -9.39
CA MET A 14 20.43 -15.31 -8.23
C MET A 14 21.57 -14.55 -7.55
N ASP A 15 22.40 -13.83 -8.31
CA ASP A 15 23.42 -12.94 -7.76
C ASP A 15 22.79 -11.77 -6.99
N LEU A 16 21.76 -11.14 -7.55
CA LEU A 16 20.98 -10.09 -6.87
C LEU A 16 20.31 -10.62 -5.59
N VAL A 17 19.77 -11.83 -5.60
CA VAL A 17 19.22 -12.50 -4.40
C VAL A 17 20.31 -12.68 -3.34
N ALA A 18 21.49 -13.15 -3.73
CA ALA A 18 22.61 -13.36 -2.81
C ALA A 18 23.12 -12.03 -2.20
N CYS A 19 23.19 -10.96 -2.99
CA CYS A 19 23.67 -9.66 -2.52
C CYS A 19 22.63 -8.87 -1.70
N SER A 20 21.35 -8.98 -2.05
CA SER A 20 20.27 -8.20 -1.41
C SER A 20 19.58 -8.93 -0.26
N GLY A 21 19.66 -10.26 -0.22
CA GLY A 21 18.88 -11.11 0.69
C GLY A 21 17.39 -11.13 0.38
N GLN A 22 16.95 -10.54 -0.74
CA GLN A 22 15.55 -10.47 -1.12
C GLN A 22 15.10 -11.72 -1.90
N PRO A 23 13.83 -12.15 -1.76
CA PRO A 23 13.30 -13.23 -2.58
C PRO A 23 13.33 -12.89 -4.09
N PRO A 24 13.59 -13.87 -4.98
CA PRO A 24 13.68 -13.65 -6.42
C PRO A 24 12.46 -12.94 -7.01
N GLN A 25 11.26 -13.28 -6.54
CA GLN A 25 10.02 -12.63 -6.99
C GLN A 25 9.97 -11.13 -6.67
N GLN A 26 10.47 -10.68 -5.50
CA GLN A 26 10.47 -9.25 -5.17
C GLN A 26 11.42 -8.45 -6.08
N ILE A 27 12.54 -9.05 -6.47
CA ILE A 27 13.49 -8.42 -7.38
C ILE A 27 12.90 -8.35 -8.79
N ILE A 28 12.20 -9.41 -9.23
CA ILE A 28 11.45 -9.41 -10.50
C ILE A 28 10.34 -8.37 -10.47
N ASP A 29 9.54 -8.31 -9.41
CA ASP A 29 8.45 -7.34 -9.27
C ASP A 29 8.99 -5.90 -9.26
N ARG A 30 10.13 -5.65 -8.60
CA ARG A 30 10.81 -4.34 -8.62
C ARG A 30 11.31 -4.00 -10.03
N PHE A 31 11.94 -4.95 -10.72
CA PHE A 31 12.39 -4.78 -12.10
C PHE A 31 11.22 -4.49 -13.04
N LEU A 32 10.13 -5.24 -12.91
CA LEU A 32 8.91 -5.03 -13.67
C LEU A 32 8.26 -3.68 -13.32
N LYS A 33 8.20 -3.27 -12.05
CA LYS A 33 7.68 -1.95 -11.64
C LYS A 33 8.54 -0.80 -12.19
N GLN A 34 9.86 -0.97 -12.26
CA GLN A 34 10.79 0.03 -12.75
C GLN A 34 10.79 0.16 -14.29
N HIS A 35 10.59 -0.96 -15.00
CA HIS A 35 10.71 -1.02 -16.46
C HIS A 35 9.38 -1.16 -17.21
N ALA A 36 8.33 -1.66 -16.57
CA ALA A 36 6.99 -1.50 -17.09
C ALA A 36 6.65 -0.02 -16.98
N ARG A 37 6.38 0.62 -18.13
CA ARG A 37 5.71 1.92 -18.17
C ARG A 37 4.25 1.74 -17.76
N SER A 38 4.03 1.27 -16.54
CA SER A 38 2.71 1.15 -15.95
C SER A 38 2.33 2.54 -15.48
N ASN A 39 1.10 2.92 -15.83
CA ASN A 39 0.45 4.22 -15.63
C ASN A 39 0.91 5.02 -14.40
N PRO A 40 0.80 6.37 -14.42
CA PRO A 40 1.02 7.28 -13.29
C PRO A 40 0.01 7.03 -12.16
N THR A 41 0.03 5.82 -11.62
CA THR A 41 -0.89 5.33 -10.61
C THR A 41 -0.31 5.80 -9.29
N ASN A 42 -0.60 7.07 -9.06
CA ASN A 42 -0.55 7.78 -7.80
C ASN A 42 0.84 7.96 -7.16
N ASP A 43 1.76 8.57 -7.91
CA ASP A 43 2.91 9.29 -7.32
C ASP A 43 2.48 10.23 -6.18
N TRP A 44 1.26 10.76 -6.27
CA TRP A 44 0.60 11.50 -5.21
C TRP A 44 0.41 10.68 -3.92
N ASN A 45 0.06 9.40 -3.99
CA ASN A 45 -0.04 8.53 -2.80
C ASN A 45 1.33 8.27 -2.18
N SER A 46 2.36 8.03 -3.00
CA SER A 46 3.75 7.88 -2.54
C SER A 46 4.23 9.16 -1.87
N TYR A 47 3.91 10.31 -2.47
CA TYR A 47 4.16 11.61 -1.88
C TYR A 47 3.39 11.83 -0.58
N LEU A 48 2.13 11.42 -0.46
CA LEU A 48 1.36 11.59 0.76
C LEU A 48 1.96 10.81 1.94
N LYS A 49 2.48 9.60 1.68
CA LYS A 49 3.23 8.81 2.67
C LYS A 49 4.53 9.51 3.07
N TYR A 50 5.28 10.01 2.08
CA TYR A 50 6.50 10.79 2.32
C TYR A 50 6.20 12.05 3.15
N PHE A 51 5.19 12.83 2.77
CA PHE A 51 4.76 14.03 3.45
C PHE A 51 4.36 13.76 4.90
N THR A 52 3.66 12.66 5.18
CA THR A 52 3.30 12.27 6.56
C THR A 52 4.54 12.04 7.42
N GLN A 53 5.60 11.45 6.86
CA GLN A 53 6.84 11.18 7.59
C GLN A 53 7.75 12.42 7.72
N TYR A 54 7.68 13.33 6.74
CA TYR A 54 8.53 14.53 6.67
C TYR A 54 7.72 15.84 6.79
N THR A 55 6.62 15.82 7.53
CA THR A 55 5.63 16.92 7.56
C THR A 55 6.27 18.26 7.94
N GLU A 56 7.12 18.29 8.96
CA GLU A 56 7.78 19.52 9.39
C GLU A 56 8.71 20.11 8.32
N GLN A 57 9.42 19.26 7.58
CA GLN A 57 10.31 19.69 6.50
C GLN A 57 9.51 20.22 5.31
N GLU A 58 8.41 19.57 4.96
CA GLU A 58 7.54 19.99 3.86
C GLU A 58 6.76 21.27 4.20
N LEU A 59 6.36 21.46 5.46
CA LEU A 59 5.73 22.70 5.94
C LEU A 59 6.74 23.85 6.06
N ALA A 60 7.98 23.58 6.44
CA ALA A 60 9.04 24.59 6.44
C ALA A 60 9.31 25.11 5.01
N ARG A 61 9.28 24.23 4.01
CA ARG A 61 9.41 24.62 2.59
C ARG A 61 8.29 25.56 2.15
N LEU A 62 7.04 25.31 2.57
CA LEU A 62 5.93 26.23 2.29
C LEU A 62 6.20 27.64 2.84
N TRP A 63 6.69 27.74 4.07
CA TRP A 63 6.97 29.04 4.71
C TRP A 63 8.11 29.82 4.03
N GLU A 64 9.10 29.15 3.45
CA GLU A 64 10.20 29.80 2.74
C GLU A 64 9.78 30.36 1.37
N THR A 65 8.91 29.66 0.65
CA THR A 65 8.46 30.09 -0.69
C THR A 65 7.35 31.15 -0.69
N GLY A 66 6.63 31.33 0.42
CA GLY A 66 5.54 32.33 0.51
C GLY A 66 4.30 32.02 -0.35
N GLU A 67 4.25 30.85 -0.99
CA GLU A 67 3.11 30.38 -1.77
C GLU A 67 2.03 29.76 -0.85
N PHE A 68 0.75 29.89 -1.24
CA PHE A 68 -0.36 29.28 -0.51
C PHE A 68 -0.20 27.75 -0.48
N ALA A 69 -0.63 27.11 0.62
CA ALA A 69 -0.57 25.67 0.94
C ALA A 69 -1.21 24.70 -0.08
N GLY A 70 -1.52 25.15 -1.30
CA GLY A 70 -2.28 24.44 -2.32
C GLY A 70 -1.58 23.26 -2.96
N SER A 71 -0.25 23.13 -2.90
CA SER A 71 0.39 21.85 -3.26
C SER A 71 1.86 21.80 -2.87
N CYS A 72 2.17 21.36 -1.65
CA CYS A 72 3.53 20.96 -1.26
C CYS A 72 4.17 20.00 -2.28
N TYR A 73 3.34 19.20 -2.96
CA TYR A 73 3.76 18.30 -4.02
C TYR A 73 4.31 18.99 -5.27
N GLU A 74 3.74 20.11 -5.69
CA GLU A 74 4.29 20.87 -6.83
C GLU A 74 5.61 21.54 -6.45
N LEU A 75 5.72 22.03 -5.20
CA LEU A 75 6.97 22.57 -4.67
C LEU A 75 8.05 21.48 -4.58
N PHE A 76 7.68 20.29 -4.11
CA PHE A 76 8.54 19.12 -4.07
C PHE A 76 9.06 18.75 -5.46
N LYS A 77 8.18 18.71 -6.48
CA LYS A 77 8.57 18.47 -7.87
C LYS A 77 9.46 19.58 -8.43
N LYS A 78 9.16 20.85 -8.14
CA LYS A 78 9.95 22.01 -8.58
C LYS A 78 11.36 22.02 -7.96
N GLN A 79 11.49 21.54 -6.73
CA GLN A 79 12.78 21.41 -6.05
C GLN A 79 13.62 20.26 -6.59
N TYR A 80 12.97 19.18 -7.04
CA TYR A 80 13.63 18.00 -7.58
C TYR A 80 13.14 17.63 -8.99
N PRO A 81 13.30 18.48 -10.02
CA PRO A 81 12.63 18.31 -11.32
C PRO A 81 12.86 16.95 -11.98
N ASP A 82 14.08 16.43 -11.86
CA ASP A 82 14.49 15.15 -12.49
C ASP A 82 14.62 14.00 -11.48
N MET A 83 14.46 14.27 -10.17
CA MET A 83 14.76 13.31 -9.11
C MET A 83 13.56 12.98 -8.23
N TRP A 84 12.48 13.74 -8.30
CA TRP A 84 11.33 13.59 -7.40
C TRP A 84 10.74 12.17 -7.43
N GLN A 85 10.62 11.55 -8.61
CA GLN A 85 10.18 10.15 -8.74
C GLN A 85 11.17 9.16 -8.11
N GLY A 86 12.46 9.39 -8.29
CA GLY A 86 13.51 8.57 -7.70
C GLY A 86 13.55 8.68 -6.17
N ILE A 87 13.29 9.87 -5.62
CA ILE A 87 13.19 10.10 -4.17
C ILE A 87 12.00 9.32 -3.60
N LEU A 88 10.82 9.42 -4.23
CA LEU A 88 9.64 8.69 -3.79
C LEU A 88 9.82 7.17 -3.91
N THR A 89 10.44 6.71 -5.00
CA THR A 89 10.75 5.29 -5.21
C THR A 89 11.68 4.75 -4.13
N LYS A 90 12.79 5.45 -3.85
CA LYS A 90 13.73 5.06 -2.79
C LYS A 90 13.11 5.11 -1.41
N PHE A 91 12.22 6.09 -1.17
CA PHE A 91 11.47 6.17 0.08
C PHE A 91 10.56 4.95 0.26
N GLU A 92 9.79 4.58 -0.76
CA GLU A 92 8.96 3.37 -0.73
C GLU A 92 9.80 2.10 -0.50
N GLU A 93 10.93 1.97 -1.20
CA GLU A 93 11.87 0.87 -1.00
C GLU A 93 12.40 0.83 0.45
N SER A 94 12.75 1.99 1.03
CA SER A 94 13.20 2.08 2.43
C SER A 94 12.11 1.72 3.45
N ALA A 95 10.85 2.09 3.16
CA ALA A 95 9.71 1.74 3.98
C ALA A 95 9.47 0.21 3.96
N GLN A 96 9.64 -0.43 2.79
CA GLN A 96 9.59 -1.90 2.67
C GLN A 96 10.67 -2.58 3.53
N TYR A 97 11.91 -2.06 3.58
CA TYR A 97 12.94 -2.62 4.48
C TYR A 97 12.59 -2.48 5.97
N THR A 98 11.83 -1.44 6.34
CA THR A 98 11.34 -1.25 7.70
C THR A 98 10.18 -2.22 8.01
N GLU A 99 9.37 -2.57 7.00
CA GLU A 99 8.32 -3.59 7.11
C GLU A 99 8.86 -5.02 7.14
N ILE A 100 9.97 -5.31 6.46
CA ILE A 100 10.69 -6.60 6.50
C ILE A 100 11.14 -6.96 7.92
N GLY A 101 11.30 -5.97 8.82
CA GLY A 101 11.62 -6.20 10.23
C GLY A 101 10.46 -6.62 11.14
N LYS A 102 9.21 -6.58 10.65
CA LYS A 102 8.04 -7.02 11.43
C LYS A 102 7.77 -8.51 11.19
N THR A 103 7.68 -9.29 12.25
CA THR A 103 7.27 -10.69 12.12
C THR A 103 5.80 -10.76 11.67
N LEU A 104 5.41 -11.81 10.93
CA LEU A 104 4.02 -12.04 10.50
C LEU A 104 3.02 -11.88 11.66
N GLY A 105 3.40 -12.30 12.87
CA GLY A 105 2.59 -12.12 14.08
C GLY A 105 2.35 -10.66 14.46
N GLN A 106 3.33 -9.77 14.28
CA GLN A 106 3.17 -8.34 14.54
C GLN A 106 2.25 -7.67 13.50
N GLN A 107 2.36 -8.06 12.23
CA GLN A 107 1.45 -7.58 11.17
C GLN A 107 0.00 -8.00 11.45
N GLN A 108 -0.22 -9.28 11.78
CA GLN A 108 -1.53 -9.78 12.19
C GLN A 108 -2.10 -9.02 13.40
N GLN A 109 -1.26 -8.73 14.41
CA GLN A 109 -1.67 -7.97 15.59
C GLN A 109 -2.08 -6.53 15.24
N LEU A 110 -1.31 -5.85 14.38
CA LEU A 110 -1.62 -4.50 13.92
C LEU A 110 -2.92 -4.49 13.11
N PHE A 111 -3.09 -5.45 12.20
CA PHE A 111 -4.30 -5.62 11.41
C PHE A 111 -5.53 -5.81 12.31
N ASN A 112 -5.47 -6.76 13.24
CA ASN A 112 -6.57 -7.03 14.18
C ASN A 112 -6.89 -5.81 15.07
N LYS A 113 -5.88 -5.02 15.44
CA LYS A 113 -6.07 -3.78 16.20
C LYS A 113 -6.81 -2.72 15.38
N SER A 114 -6.50 -2.60 14.09
CA SER A 114 -7.20 -1.70 13.17
C SER A 114 -8.65 -2.16 12.94
N VAL A 115 -8.86 -3.44 12.63
CA VAL A 115 -10.19 -4.06 12.49
C VAL A 115 -11.07 -3.76 13.71
N LYS A 116 -10.53 -4.00 14.91
CA LYS A 116 -11.26 -3.76 16.16
C LYS A 116 -11.66 -2.30 16.33
N ARG A 117 -10.76 -1.35 16.03
CA ARG A 117 -11.04 0.09 16.15
C ARG A 117 -12.18 0.52 15.22
N PHE A 118 -12.11 0.17 13.95
CA PHE A 118 -13.14 0.53 12.97
C PHE A 118 -14.49 -0.09 13.32
N THR A 119 -14.51 -1.38 13.65
CA THR A 119 -15.73 -2.09 14.05
C THR A 119 -16.38 -1.40 15.26
N GLN A 120 -15.59 -1.05 16.28
CA GLN A 120 -16.10 -0.36 17.47
C GLN A 120 -16.63 1.04 17.15
N SER A 121 -15.97 1.79 16.28
CA SER A 121 -16.41 3.11 15.85
C SER A 121 -17.75 3.04 15.10
N PHE A 122 -17.88 2.15 14.11
CA PHE A 122 -19.12 2.02 13.35
C PHE A 122 -20.26 1.42 14.17
N ALA A 123 -19.99 0.46 15.06
CA ALA A 123 -20.98 -0.03 16.00
C ALA A 123 -21.52 1.09 16.92
N ALA A 124 -20.64 1.98 17.39
CA ALA A 124 -21.04 3.13 18.20
C ALA A 124 -21.88 4.13 17.39
N LEU A 125 -21.52 4.40 16.13
CA LEU A 125 -22.25 5.29 15.23
C LEU A 125 -23.63 4.74 14.84
N SER A 126 -23.74 3.45 14.53
CA SER A 126 -25.02 2.78 14.28
C SER A 126 -25.93 2.88 15.51
N LYS A 127 -25.39 2.57 16.70
CA LYS A 127 -26.19 2.65 17.94
C LYS A 127 -26.62 4.07 18.32
N ALA A 128 -25.73 5.05 18.21
CA ALA A 128 -25.99 6.41 18.66
C ALA A 128 -26.77 7.25 17.66
N HIS A 129 -26.58 6.99 16.36
CA HIS A 129 -27.04 7.87 15.28
C HIS A 129 -27.77 7.13 14.15
N GLY A 130 -27.90 5.80 14.21
CA GLY A 130 -28.49 5.00 13.12
C GLY A 130 -27.64 5.01 11.85
N ILE A 131 -26.35 5.33 11.96
CA ILE A 131 -25.43 5.34 10.82
C ILE A 131 -25.01 3.91 10.54
N GLU A 132 -25.47 3.40 9.41
CA GLU A 132 -25.12 2.07 8.93
C GLU A 132 -23.89 2.12 8.01
N ALA A 133 -23.05 1.10 8.08
CA ALA A 133 -21.82 1.02 7.32
C ALA A 133 -21.44 -0.42 7.03
N MET A 134 -20.80 -0.60 5.89
CA MET A 134 -20.11 -1.82 5.52
C MET A 134 -18.71 -1.49 5.03
N PHE A 135 -17.75 -2.36 5.32
CA PHE A 135 -16.40 -2.22 4.77
C PHE A 135 -15.69 -3.57 4.69
N VAL A 136 -14.68 -3.62 3.83
CA VAL A 136 -13.74 -4.75 3.73
C VAL A 136 -12.33 -4.22 4.01
N MET A 137 -11.56 -4.96 4.79
CA MET A 137 -10.13 -4.71 4.99
C MET A 137 -9.32 -5.93 4.51
N ALA A 138 -8.20 -5.68 3.86
CA ALA A 138 -7.22 -6.68 3.51
C ALA A 138 -5.81 -6.17 3.84
N GLY A 139 -4.89 -7.09 4.10
CA GLY A 139 -3.47 -6.73 4.18
C GLY A 139 -2.93 -6.32 2.80
N SER A 140 -1.90 -5.49 2.82
CA SER A 140 -1.39 -4.83 1.60
C SER A 140 -0.29 -5.61 0.89
N ILE A 141 0.19 -6.73 1.46
CA ILE A 141 1.30 -7.50 0.92
C ILE A 141 0.82 -8.88 0.47
N MET A 142 0.63 -9.07 -0.84
CA MET A 142 0.01 -10.27 -1.45
C MET A 142 0.50 -11.62 -0.89
N ASN A 143 1.82 -11.79 -0.74
CA ASN A 143 2.43 -13.07 -0.34
C ASN A 143 2.62 -13.25 1.18
N GLN A 144 2.55 -12.16 1.97
CA GLN A 144 2.75 -12.21 3.43
C GLN A 144 1.44 -12.10 4.20
N ASP A 145 0.49 -11.37 3.66
CA ASP A 145 -0.79 -11.05 4.28
C ASP A 145 -1.95 -11.86 3.68
N THR A 146 -1.67 -12.99 3.02
CA THR A 146 -2.70 -13.78 2.33
C THR A 146 -3.85 -14.19 3.28
N SER A 147 -3.56 -14.36 4.57
CA SER A 147 -4.56 -14.65 5.62
C SER A 147 -5.26 -13.41 6.20
N LEU A 148 -4.82 -12.18 5.89
CA LEU A 148 -5.40 -10.95 6.42
C LEU A 148 -6.56 -10.48 5.55
N GLY A 149 -7.77 -10.85 5.95
CA GLY A 149 -9.01 -10.34 5.37
C GLY A 149 -10.06 -10.19 6.46
N TYR A 150 -10.88 -9.15 6.36
CA TYR A 150 -11.99 -8.94 7.28
C TYR A 150 -13.12 -8.19 6.59
N MET A 151 -14.34 -8.70 6.74
CA MET A 151 -15.56 -8.02 6.32
C MET A 151 -16.32 -7.56 7.57
N TYR A 152 -16.91 -6.37 7.48
CA TYR A 152 -17.79 -5.84 8.51
C TYR A 152 -19.05 -5.26 7.89
N THR A 153 -20.17 -5.52 8.54
CA THR A 153 -21.48 -4.93 8.26
C THR A 153 -22.12 -4.52 9.59
N THR A 154 -22.85 -3.41 9.58
CA THR A 154 -23.80 -3.07 10.66
C THR A 154 -25.16 -3.71 10.37
N PRO A 155 -26.08 -3.82 11.36
CA PRO A 155 -27.34 -4.57 11.22
C PRO A 155 -28.19 -4.19 10.00
N GLY A 156 -28.19 -2.93 9.60
CA GLY A 156 -28.93 -2.45 8.42
C GLY A 156 -28.26 -2.75 7.08
N THR A 157 -27.11 -3.42 7.08
CA THR A 157 -26.29 -3.71 5.88
C THR A 157 -25.82 -5.17 5.80
N GLU A 158 -26.32 -6.06 6.66
CA GLU A 158 -25.86 -7.46 6.77
C GLU A 158 -25.82 -8.18 5.41
N ASP A 159 -26.87 -8.00 4.59
CA ASP A 159 -26.99 -8.68 3.30
C ASP A 159 -26.45 -7.88 2.10
N PHE A 160 -25.83 -6.70 2.31
CA PHE A 160 -25.50 -5.80 1.21
C PHE A 160 -24.61 -6.46 0.14
N PHE A 161 -23.52 -7.12 0.54
CA PHE A 161 -22.59 -7.73 -0.42
C PHE A 161 -23.23 -8.90 -1.15
N MET A 162 -24.07 -9.68 -0.48
CA MET A 162 -24.80 -10.76 -1.12
C MET A 162 -25.83 -10.20 -2.13
N GLU A 163 -26.62 -9.20 -1.74
CA GLU A 163 -27.67 -8.63 -2.59
C GLU A 163 -27.14 -7.82 -3.77
N ARG A 164 -26.06 -7.04 -3.56
CA ARG A 164 -25.54 -6.10 -4.56
C ARG A 164 -24.36 -6.63 -5.35
N CYS A 165 -23.54 -7.47 -4.74
CA CYS A 165 -22.34 -8.01 -5.36
C CYS A 165 -22.46 -9.52 -5.68
N CYS A 166 -23.53 -10.19 -5.23
CA CYS A 166 -23.67 -11.65 -5.37
C CYS A 166 -22.45 -12.41 -4.82
N ALA A 167 -21.84 -11.86 -3.76
CA ALA A 167 -20.60 -12.34 -3.18
C ALA A 167 -20.81 -12.54 -1.66
N ASP A 168 -20.50 -13.73 -1.18
CA ASP A 168 -20.37 -14.01 0.25
C ASP A 168 -19.09 -13.35 0.82
N ASP A 169 -18.94 -13.42 2.14
CA ASP A 169 -17.83 -12.81 2.88
C ASP A 169 -16.46 -13.20 2.32
N ASP A 170 -16.26 -14.48 2.00
CA ASP A 170 -14.99 -14.98 1.47
C ASP A 170 -14.77 -14.52 0.03
N ALA A 171 -15.81 -14.53 -0.80
CA ALA A 171 -15.76 -14.05 -2.17
C ALA A 171 -15.46 -12.55 -2.25
N ILE A 172 -16.11 -11.72 -1.43
CA ILE A 172 -15.87 -10.27 -1.44
C ILE A 172 -14.47 -9.93 -0.93
N ILE A 173 -13.99 -10.61 0.13
CA ILE A 173 -12.62 -10.47 0.62
C ILE A 173 -11.63 -10.91 -0.47
N GLY A 174 -11.89 -12.02 -1.15
CA GLY A 174 -11.06 -12.52 -2.25
C GLY A 174 -11.00 -11.54 -3.42
N HIS A 175 -12.14 -11.01 -3.86
CA HIS A 175 -12.21 -10.00 -4.91
C HIS A 175 -11.48 -8.71 -4.53
N PHE A 176 -11.63 -8.25 -3.30
CA PHE A 176 -10.94 -7.07 -2.81
C PHE A 176 -9.42 -7.28 -2.78
N LYS A 177 -8.95 -8.43 -2.25
CA LYS A 177 -7.52 -8.80 -2.25
C LYS A 177 -6.90 -8.86 -3.64
N ALA A 178 -7.67 -9.23 -4.67
CA ALA A 178 -7.18 -9.25 -6.05
C ALA A 178 -6.90 -7.85 -6.64
N HIS A 179 -7.38 -6.78 -5.99
CA HIS A 179 -7.21 -5.39 -6.43
C HIS A 179 -6.22 -4.58 -5.58
N VAL A 180 -5.76 -5.13 -4.45
CA VAL A 180 -4.76 -4.52 -3.55
C VAL A 180 -3.36 -4.89 -4.00
#